data_AF-A0AAE9WIV3-F1
#
_entry.id   AF-A0AAE9WIV3-F1
#
_cell.length_a   1.000
_cell.length_b   1.000
_cell.length_c   1.000
_cell.angle_alpha   90.00
_cell.angle_beta   90.00
_cell.angle_gamma   90.00
#
_symmetry.space_group_name_H-M   'P 1'
#
loop_
_entity.id
_entity.type
_entity.pdbx_description
1 polymer ?
#
loop_
_entity_poly.entity_id
_entity_poly.type
_entity_poly.pdbx_seq_one_letter_code
_entity_poly.pdbx_strand_id
1 'polypeptide(L)'
;MSEMEHSFIDIGSNLADKMFDGIYNKKKHENDLKYVLNRAKYNNVEKIIITCTCIEDIDKSLNICETYDPKGEFLFLTAGVHPTSSYEFVDKNKIEEHNMIAKNEFEDFLKYFKNESNKEQQEINNLECDIKNQDLKVDKNTLNGDLYIPGFVYNEQDQNYLDKLKEKIEKHSNRIVCIGEMGLDFDRLHFCPKYIQIKYFIYQLKLVQMFKLPIFLHMRNCSDTFFEILEKYKPLIEQVGGVIHSFTDKEEIIQKITNYKNLYIGINGCSLKTVENINAVKKIPMDLLLLETDAPWCGIKKTHASYHYIKDKYEKRNYTNLKKIKNILQCDDTIIFKDRNEPYNIVDIAEITYKIKGENMSFNSFCQKVRCNTKSYNKLFKCIIYIMENTKKNDSKDSVKAHFEAIEECKDKKEKYVRCFNNWYRNNFLKGDLTHACDDYYEDYQICIINDLNKKGLGHLRDLNK
;
A
#
# COMPACT_ATOMS: atom_id res chain seq x y z
N MET A 1 -17.81 -18.67 -28.65
CA MET A 1 -17.13 -17.37 -28.57
C MET A 1 -15.96 -17.54 -27.62
N SER A 2 -14.76 -17.65 -28.18
CA SER A 2 -13.54 -18.16 -27.55
C SER A 2 -12.69 -17.05 -26.92
N GLU A 3 -11.89 -17.46 -25.93
CA GLU A 3 -10.62 -16.85 -25.48
C GLU A 3 -10.64 -15.72 -24.43
N MET A 4 -10.66 -16.17 -23.16
CA MET A 4 -10.08 -15.60 -21.92
C MET A 4 -10.47 -14.16 -21.51
N GLU A 5 -11.31 -14.04 -20.47
CA GLU A 5 -11.55 -12.78 -19.76
C GLU A 5 -10.30 -12.34 -18.98
N HIS A 6 -9.54 -11.39 -19.53
CA HIS A 6 -8.57 -10.62 -18.76
C HIS A 6 -9.31 -9.85 -17.65
N SER A 7 -8.93 -10.02 -16.38
CA SER A 7 -9.46 -9.21 -15.28
C SER A 7 -8.38 -8.28 -14.71
N PHE A 8 -8.79 -7.09 -14.29
CA PHE A 8 -7.91 -6.04 -13.80
C PHE A 8 -8.24 -5.65 -12.36
N ILE A 9 -7.21 -5.27 -11.61
CA ILE A 9 -7.37 -4.59 -10.32
C ILE A 9 -6.76 -3.21 -10.48
N ASP A 10 -7.56 -2.17 -10.33
CA ASP A 10 -7.07 -0.79 -10.31
C ASP A 10 -6.63 -0.46 -8.89
N ILE A 11 -5.31 -0.37 -8.67
CA ILE A 11 -4.77 -0.12 -7.32
C ILE A 11 -4.87 1.34 -6.88
N GLY A 12 -5.27 2.26 -7.77
CA GLY A 12 -5.31 3.69 -7.47
C GLY A 12 -6.30 4.43 -8.36
N SER A 13 -7.45 4.79 -7.78
CA SER A 13 -8.45 5.65 -8.43
C SER A 13 -9.09 6.60 -7.43
N ASN A 14 -9.13 7.89 -7.76
CA ASN A 14 -9.64 8.96 -6.91
C ASN A 14 -11.16 9.13 -7.10
N LEU A 15 -11.94 8.09 -6.79
CA LEU A 15 -13.40 8.09 -7.03
C LEU A 15 -14.19 9.13 -6.21
N ALA A 16 -13.59 9.66 -5.14
CA ALA A 16 -14.14 10.77 -4.37
C ALA A 16 -13.92 12.15 -5.02
N ASP A 17 -13.24 12.22 -6.17
CA ASP A 17 -13.02 13.48 -6.88
C ASP A 17 -14.34 14.05 -7.45
N LYS A 18 -14.48 15.37 -7.34
CA LYS A 18 -15.68 16.12 -7.72
C LYS A 18 -16.00 16.04 -9.22
N MET A 19 -15.06 15.62 -10.07
CA MET A 19 -15.34 15.35 -11.49
C MET A 19 -16.36 14.23 -11.71
N PHE A 20 -16.45 13.26 -10.79
CA PHE A 20 -17.48 12.21 -10.82
C PHE A 20 -18.82 12.69 -10.27
N ASP A 21 -18.82 13.75 -9.48
CA ASP A 21 -20.01 14.57 -9.19
C ASP A 21 -20.35 15.52 -10.35
N GLY A 22 -19.62 15.50 -11.46
CA GLY A 22 -19.83 16.40 -12.59
C GLY A 22 -19.51 17.86 -12.33
N ILE A 23 -18.61 18.13 -11.38
CA ILE A 23 -18.17 19.48 -11.03
C ILE A 23 -16.77 19.72 -11.60
N TYR A 24 -16.67 20.66 -12.55
CA TYR A 24 -15.41 21.09 -13.18
C TYR A 24 -15.31 22.61 -13.08
N ASN A 25 -15.10 23.12 -11.87
CA ASN A 25 -15.36 24.52 -11.42
C ASN A 25 -16.85 24.88 -11.28
N LYS A 26 -17.72 24.33 -12.14
CA LYS A 26 -19.18 24.39 -12.01
C LYS A 26 -19.81 23.04 -12.34
N LYS A 27 -21.04 22.82 -11.89
CA LYS A 27 -21.83 21.62 -12.23
C LYS A 27 -22.08 21.59 -13.75
N LYS A 28 -21.70 20.48 -14.38
CA LYS A 28 -21.81 20.23 -15.83
C LYS A 28 -22.72 19.06 -16.15
N HIS A 29 -22.69 18.05 -15.31
CA HIS A 29 -23.59 16.91 -15.39
C HIS A 29 -23.96 16.47 -13.98
N GLU A 30 -24.95 15.60 -13.86
CA GLU A 30 -25.28 14.94 -12.59
C GLU A 30 -24.13 14.06 -12.08
N ASN A 31 -24.22 13.55 -10.85
CA ASN A 31 -23.27 12.53 -10.43
C ASN A 31 -23.46 11.30 -11.32
N ASP A 32 -22.39 10.86 -11.98
CA ASP A 32 -22.42 9.77 -12.95
C ASP A 32 -21.56 8.57 -12.52
N LEU A 33 -21.17 8.53 -11.24
CA LEU A 33 -20.26 7.51 -10.70
C LEU A 33 -20.80 6.10 -10.91
N LYS A 34 -22.13 5.89 -10.81
CA LYS A 34 -22.78 4.62 -11.15
C LYS A 34 -22.36 4.11 -12.54
N TYR A 35 -22.40 4.98 -13.55
CA TYR A 35 -22.09 4.64 -14.93
C TYR A 35 -20.59 4.43 -15.15
N VAL A 36 -19.75 5.20 -14.44
CA VAL A 36 -18.29 4.98 -14.40
C VAL A 36 -17.97 3.57 -13.88
N LEU A 37 -18.60 3.16 -12.79
CA LEU A 37 -18.40 1.82 -12.20
C LEU A 37 -18.96 0.70 -13.07
N ASN A 38 -20.10 0.91 -13.73
CA ASN A 38 -20.65 -0.03 -14.71
C ASN A 38 -19.67 -0.25 -15.88
N ARG A 39 -19.12 0.83 -16.45
CA ARG A 39 -18.10 0.74 -17.51
C ARG A 39 -16.86 0.01 -17.04
N ALA A 40 -16.41 0.23 -15.80
CA ALA A 40 -15.28 -0.50 -15.22
C ALA A 40 -15.57 -2.01 -15.16
N LYS A 41 -16.73 -2.42 -14.63
CA LYS A 41 -17.15 -3.83 -14.57
C LYS A 41 -17.28 -4.46 -15.95
N TYR A 42 -17.89 -3.74 -16.90
CA TYR A 42 -18.04 -4.19 -18.29
C TYR A 42 -16.70 -4.41 -18.99
N ASN A 43 -15.65 -3.69 -18.57
CA ASN A 43 -14.28 -3.87 -19.06
C ASN A 43 -13.42 -4.72 -18.11
N ASN A 44 -14.05 -5.62 -17.37
CA ASN A 44 -13.42 -6.62 -16.50
C ASN A 44 -12.50 -6.05 -15.40
N VAL A 45 -12.75 -4.82 -14.94
CA VAL A 45 -12.19 -4.37 -13.67
C VAL A 45 -12.90 -5.11 -12.56
N GLU A 46 -12.18 -5.94 -11.79
CA GLU A 46 -12.75 -6.78 -10.73
C GLU A 46 -12.66 -6.14 -9.35
N LYS A 47 -11.73 -5.20 -9.15
CA LYS A 47 -11.54 -4.45 -7.90
C LYS A 47 -10.96 -3.07 -8.20
N ILE A 48 -11.35 -2.09 -7.38
CA ILE A 48 -10.78 -0.75 -7.37
C ILE A 48 -10.39 -0.42 -5.94
N ILE A 49 -9.16 0.05 -5.75
CA ILE A 49 -8.71 0.68 -4.51
C ILE A 49 -8.86 2.19 -4.69
N ILE A 50 -9.76 2.78 -3.91
CA ILE A 50 -9.99 4.22 -3.88
C ILE A 50 -8.89 4.86 -3.03
N THR A 51 -8.15 5.76 -3.66
CA THR A 51 -7.07 6.50 -3.00
C THR A 51 -7.66 7.56 -2.08
N CYS A 52 -7.33 7.52 -0.79
CA CYS A 52 -7.70 8.56 0.16
C CYS A 52 -6.45 9.38 0.52
N THR A 53 -6.57 10.71 0.48
CA THR A 53 -5.45 11.62 0.75
C THR A 53 -5.52 12.30 2.13
N CYS A 54 -6.65 12.16 2.82
CA CYS A 54 -6.90 12.63 4.19
C CYS A 54 -8.12 11.91 4.80
N ILE A 55 -8.47 12.21 6.06
CA ILE A 55 -9.63 11.64 6.76
C ILE A 55 -10.95 11.93 6.02
N GLU A 56 -11.13 13.15 5.51
CA GLU A 56 -12.37 13.53 4.80
C GLU A 56 -12.60 12.65 3.55
N ASP A 57 -11.53 12.30 2.85
CA ASP A 57 -11.60 11.42 1.68
C ASP A 57 -11.97 9.99 2.07
N ILE A 58 -11.53 9.50 3.23
CA ILE A 58 -11.95 8.19 3.76
C ILE A 58 -13.46 8.17 3.95
N ASP A 59 -14.03 9.22 4.56
CA ASP A 59 -15.47 9.30 4.80
C ASP A 59 -16.29 9.37 3.51
N LYS A 60 -15.86 10.17 2.53
CA LYS A 60 -16.49 10.20 1.21
C LYS A 60 -16.41 8.85 0.52
N SER A 61 -15.27 8.19 0.59
CA SER A 61 -15.04 6.92 -0.10
C SER A 61 -15.77 5.74 0.57
N LEU A 62 -15.95 5.77 1.89
CA LEU A 62 -16.82 4.83 2.60
C LEU A 62 -18.29 4.97 2.14
N ASN A 63 -18.79 6.21 2.00
CA ASN A 63 -20.14 6.45 1.47
C ASN A 63 -20.30 5.92 0.04
N ILE A 64 -19.26 6.06 -0.80
CA ILE A 64 -19.22 5.47 -2.15
C ILE A 64 -19.31 3.94 -2.06
N CYS A 65 -18.51 3.31 -1.20
CA CYS A 65 -18.54 1.86 -0.98
C CYS A 65 -19.92 1.38 -0.52
N GLU A 66 -20.54 2.03 0.46
CA GLU A 66 -21.88 1.68 0.97
C GLU A 66 -22.96 1.82 -0.10
N THR A 67 -22.87 2.85 -0.94
CA THR A 67 -23.86 3.14 -1.98
C THR A 67 -23.74 2.19 -3.17
N TYR A 68 -22.53 1.93 -3.65
CA TYR A 68 -22.30 1.27 -4.95
C TYR A 68 -21.78 -0.17 -4.86
N ASP A 69 -21.28 -0.57 -3.69
CA ASP A 69 -20.76 -1.92 -3.44
C ASP A 69 -21.01 -2.34 -1.98
N PRO A 70 -22.26 -2.39 -1.49
CA PRO A 70 -22.53 -2.68 -0.07
C PRO A 70 -21.99 -4.03 0.41
N LYS A 71 -21.77 -4.99 -0.51
CA LYS A 71 -21.23 -6.33 -0.20
C LYS A 71 -19.73 -6.37 0.07
N GLY A 72 -18.95 -5.41 -0.43
CA GLY A 72 -17.51 -5.39 -0.21
C GLY A 72 -16.71 -6.29 -1.12
N GLU A 73 -17.14 -6.44 -2.37
CA GLU A 73 -16.51 -7.35 -3.33
C GLU A 73 -15.68 -6.58 -4.37
N PHE A 74 -15.97 -5.29 -4.58
CA PHE A 74 -15.47 -4.49 -5.70
C PHE A 74 -14.66 -3.26 -5.28
N LEU A 75 -15.08 -2.55 -4.22
CA LEU A 75 -14.49 -1.27 -3.81
C LEU A 75 -13.79 -1.39 -2.45
N PHE A 76 -12.52 -0.99 -2.43
CA PHE A 76 -11.63 -0.96 -1.28
C PHE A 76 -10.96 0.41 -1.17
N LEU A 77 -10.33 0.73 -0.04
CA LEU A 77 -9.81 2.07 0.25
C LEU A 77 -8.37 2.01 0.75
N THR A 78 -7.62 3.09 0.55
CA THR A 78 -6.44 3.38 1.38
C THR A 78 -6.83 4.24 2.58
N ALA A 79 -6.00 4.28 3.63
CA ALA A 79 -6.14 5.21 4.74
C ALA A 79 -4.79 5.82 5.13
N GLY A 80 -4.67 7.14 5.00
CA GLY A 80 -3.43 7.89 5.21
C GLY A 80 -3.59 9.35 4.84
N VAL A 81 -2.49 10.08 4.92
CA VAL A 81 -2.39 11.50 4.62
C VAL A 81 -1.29 11.74 3.60
N HIS A 82 -1.70 12.30 2.47
CA HIS A 82 -0.82 12.63 1.35
C HIS A 82 0.16 13.75 1.73
N PRO A 83 1.39 13.80 1.17
CA PRO A 83 2.36 14.88 1.39
C PRO A 83 1.76 16.29 1.32
N THR A 84 0.91 16.58 0.32
CA THR A 84 0.30 17.92 0.19
C THR A 84 -0.74 18.23 1.25
N SER A 85 -1.27 17.20 1.90
CA SER A 85 -2.30 17.29 2.95
C SER A 85 -1.70 17.16 4.35
N SER A 86 -0.36 17.11 4.49
CA SER A 86 0.29 16.87 5.79
C SER A 86 0.04 17.96 6.84
N TYR A 87 -0.43 19.16 6.43
CA TYR A 87 -0.92 20.16 7.38
C TYR A 87 -2.22 19.79 8.09
N GLU A 88 -2.88 18.70 7.70
CA GLU A 88 -4.02 18.15 8.43
C GLU A 88 -3.68 17.80 9.90
N PHE A 89 -2.42 17.45 10.18
CA PHE A 89 -1.94 17.22 11.55
C PHE A 89 -1.74 18.52 12.35
N VAL A 90 -1.67 19.67 11.68
CA VAL A 90 -1.27 20.96 12.26
C VAL A 90 -2.48 21.86 12.50
N ASP A 91 -2.44 22.68 13.55
CA ASP A 91 -3.46 23.72 13.74
C ASP A 91 -3.31 24.78 12.65
N LYS A 92 -4.34 24.92 11.81
CA LYS A 92 -4.36 25.87 10.70
C LYS A 92 -4.20 27.32 11.17
N ASN A 93 -4.47 27.63 12.43
CA ASN A 93 -4.27 28.96 13.01
C ASN A 93 -2.82 29.24 13.45
N LYS A 94 -1.96 28.21 13.49
CA LYS A 94 -0.58 28.30 14.00
C LYS A 94 0.47 27.80 13.00
N ILE A 95 0.16 27.83 11.69
CA ILE A 95 1.02 27.30 10.63
C ILE A 95 2.43 27.91 10.67
N GLU A 96 2.57 29.22 10.89
CA GLU A 96 3.89 29.89 10.92
C GLU A 96 4.77 29.39 12.07
N GLU A 97 4.19 29.27 13.27
CA GLU A 97 4.88 28.74 14.45
C GLU A 97 5.29 27.28 14.24
N HIS A 98 4.37 26.44 13.77
CA HIS A 98 4.65 25.03 13.48
C HIS A 98 5.72 24.86 12.41
N ASN A 99 5.73 25.73 11.39
CA ASN A 99 6.77 25.71 10.36
C ASN A 99 8.15 26.04 10.91
N MET A 100 8.24 27.04 11.81
CA MET A 100 9.49 27.38 12.47
C MET A 100 10.02 26.23 13.32
N ILE A 101 9.14 25.59 14.12
CA ILE A 101 9.50 24.44 14.96
C ILE A 101 9.94 23.26 14.10
N ALA A 102 9.12 22.86 13.12
CA ALA A 102 9.41 21.69 12.28
C ALA A 102 10.67 21.89 11.42
N LYS A 103 11.00 23.13 11.05
CA LYS A 103 12.27 23.44 10.39
C LYS A 103 13.47 23.22 11.32
N ASN A 104 13.38 23.65 12.58
CA ASN A 104 14.45 23.42 13.56
C ASN A 104 14.62 21.93 13.87
N GLU A 105 13.51 21.22 14.08
CA GLU A 105 13.49 19.76 14.24
C GLU A 105 14.12 19.05 13.04
N PHE A 106 13.86 19.55 11.82
CA PHE A 106 14.44 18.98 10.61
C PHE A 106 15.97 19.14 10.55
N GLU A 107 16.53 20.25 11.04
CA GLU A 107 17.99 20.40 11.14
C GLU A 107 18.59 19.36 12.11
N ASP A 108 17.90 19.05 13.20
CA ASP A 108 18.34 18.03 14.16
C ASP A 108 18.16 16.61 13.60
N PHE A 109 17.08 16.37 12.85
CA PHE A 109 16.88 15.16 12.06
C PHE A 109 18.05 14.95 11.07
N LEU A 110 18.44 15.97 10.31
CA LEU A 110 19.55 15.88 9.36
C LEU A 110 20.88 15.57 10.05
N LYS A 111 21.15 16.18 11.22
CA LYS A 111 22.36 15.87 12.01
C LYS A 111 22.36 14.42 12.47
N TYR A 112 21.22 13.92 12.94
CA TYR A 112 21.08 12.53 13.37
C TYR A 112 21.39 11.57 12.21
N PHE A 113 20.73 11.74 11.07
CA PHE A 113 20.91 10.84 9.93
C PHE A 113 22.34 10.87 9.38
N LYS A 114 22.94 12.06 9.23
CA LYS A 114 24.34 12.18 8.79
C LYS A 114 25.33 11.52 9.75
N ASN A 115 25.11 11.65 11.07
CA ASN A 115 25.99 11.07 12.07
C ASN A 115 25.87 9.53 12.11
N GLU A 116 24.69 8.96 11.88
CA GLU A 116 24.55 7.51 11.74
C GLU A 116 25.21 6.98 10.47
N SER A 117 25.01 7.64 9.32
CA SER A 117 25.70 7.23 8.08
C SER A 117 27.23 7.21 8.27
N ASN A 118 27.78 8.22 8.97
CA ASN A 118 29.22 8.28 9.28
C ASN A 118 29.67 7.16 10.24
N LYS A 119 28.83 6.75 11.20
CA LYS A 119 29.12 5.64 12.12
C LYS A 119 29.09 4.30 11.40
N GLU A 120 28.08 4.06 10.55
CA GLU A 120 28.01 2.86 9.72
C GLU A 120 29.20 2.80 8.75
N GLN A 121 29.59 3.92 8.13
CA GLN A 121 30.79 3.97 7.30
C GLN A 121 32.08 3.70 8.10
N GLN A 122 32.19 4.21 9.33
CA GLN A 122 33.33 3.92 10.20
C GLN A 122 33.35 2.46 10.66
N GLU A 123 32.20 1.87 10.99
CA GLU A 123 32.10 0.46 11.35
C GLU A 123 32.43 -0.45 10.15
N ILE A 124 31.96 -0.12 8.95
CA ILE A 124 32.32 -0.83 7.70
C ILE A 124 33.82 -0.70 7.40
N ASN A 125 34.40 0.49 7.54
CA ASN A 125 35.84 0.70 7.34
C ASN A 125 36.68 -0.02 8.42
N ASN A 126 36.16 -0.15 9.64
CA ASN A 126 36.80 -0.93 10.71
C ASN A 126 36.63 -2.45 10.49
N LEU A 127 35.51 -2.89 9.87
CA LEU A 127 35.27 -4.29 9.47
C LEU A 127 36.17 -4.75 8.31
N GLU A 128 36.60 -3.85 7.43
CA GLU A 128 37.63 -4.16 6.41
C GLU A 128 39.04 -4.39 7.00
N CYS A 129 39.25 -4.04 8.28
CA CYS A 129 40.52 -4.27 8.98
C CYS A 129 40.57 -5.60 9.75
N ASP A 130 39.42 -6.23 10.03
CA ASP A 130 39.31 -7.39 10.93
C ASP A 130 38.52 -8.57 10.31
N ILE A 131 38.83 -8.98 9.08
CA ILE A 131 38.34 -10.26 8.54
C ILE A 131 39.21 -11.41 9.05
N LYS A 132 39.08 -11.74 10.34
CA LYS A 132 39.14 -13.11 10.87
C LYS A 132 38.28 -13.22 12.13
N ASN A 133 37.13 -13.87 11.97
CA ASN A 133 36.21 -14.37 13.00
C ASN A 133 35.42 -13.33 13.81
N GLN A 134 34.13 -13.14 13.48
CA GLN A 134 32.98 -13.49 14.34
C GLN A 134 31.67 -12.85 13.85
N ASP A 135 30.57 -13.54 14.17
CA ASP A 135 29.18 -13.23 13.85
C ASP A 135 28.74 -11.82 14.24
N LEU A 136 28.18 -11.10 13.26
CA LEU A 136 27.50 -9.82 13.46
C LEU A 136 26.24 -10.00 14.33
N LYS A 137 26.32 -9.54 15.58
CA LYS A 137 25.17 -9.41 16.48
C LYS A 137 24.30 -8.23 16.03
N VAL A 138 23.16 -8.54 15.41
CA VAL A 138 22.07 -7.58 15.24
C VAL A 138 21.40 -7.36 16.60
N ASP A 139 21.39 -6.11 17.07
CA ASP A 139 20.79 -5.72 18.34
C ASP A 139 19.26 -5.96 18.33
N LYS A 140 18.79 -6.77 19.28
CA LYS A 140 17.39 -7.27 19.35
C LYS A 140 16.45 -6.36 20.13
N ASN A 141 16.89 -5.15 20.51
CA ASN A 141 16.16 -4.27 21.41
C ASN A 141 15.08 -3.38 20.74
N THR A 142 14.89 -3.42 19.42
CA THR A 142 13.92 -2.54 18.72
C THR A 142 12.53 -3.14 18.49
N LEU A 143 12.28 -4.40 18.88
CA LEU A 143 11.02 -5.08 18.54
C LEU A 143 9.88 -4.95 19.57
N ASN A 144 10.07 -4.21 20.67
CA ASN A 144 9.03 -4.01 21.71
C ASN A 144 8.89 -2.56 22.22
N GLY A 145 9.47 -1.56 21.55
CA GLY A 145 9.29 -0.14 21.87
C GLY A 145 8.37 0.58 20.88
N ASP A 146 7.65 1.61 21.34
CA ASP A 146 7.02 2.59 20.45
C ASP A 146 8.02 3.04 19.38
N LEU A 147 7.59 3.17 18.12
CA LEU A 147 8.44 3.63 17.03
C LEU A 147 9.07 4.98 17.39
N TYR A 148 10.32 4.95 17.85
CA TYR A 148 11.07 6.17 18.10
C TYR A 148 11.48 6.77 16.76
N ILE A 149 11.12 8.04 16.57
CA ILE A 149 11.43 8.81 15.36
C ILE A 149 12.40 9.91 15.78
N PRO A 150 13.72 9.73 15.58
CA PRO A 150 14.71 10.70 16.00
C PRO A 150 14.53 12.05 15.30
N GLY A 151 14.74 13.15 16.02
CA GLY A 151 14.78 14.52 15.47
C GLY A 151 13.44 15.25 15.39
N PHE A 152 12.31 14.56 15.29
CA PHE A 152 10.98 15.17 15.29
C PHE A 152 10.27 15.00 16.64
N VAL A 153 9.66 16.08 17.15
CA VAL A 153 8.81 16.02 18.33
C VAL A 153 7.35 16.01 17.90
N TYR A 154 6.57 15.08 18.45
CA TYR A 154 5.14 14.97 18.18
C TYR A 154 4.36 15.35 19.43
N ASN A 155 3.34 16.18 19.25
CA ASN A 155 2.52 16.69 20.35
C ASN A 155 1.17 15.95 20.44
N GLU A 156 0.33 16.36 21.40
CA GLU A 156 -0.99 15.78 21.61
C GLU A 156 -1.90 15.93 20.38
N GLN A 157 -1.78 17.03 19.63
CA GLN A 157 -2.58 17.25 18.43
C GLN A 157 -2.19 16.29 17.29
N ASP A 158 -0.89 16.08 17.09
CA ASP A 158 -0.38 15.10 16.12
C ASP A 158 -0.93 13.71 16.45
N GLN A 159 -0.87 13.32 17.74
CA GLN A 159 -1.41 12.05 18.23
C GLN A 159 -2.93 11.96 18.05
N ASN A 160 -3.68 13.00 18.37
CA ASN A 160 -5.13 13.05 18.20
C ASN A 160 -5.55 12.86 16.73
N TYR A 161 -4.80 13.40 15.77
CA TYR A 161 -5.09 13.16 14.35
C TYR A 161 -4.75 11.71 13.94
N LEU A 162 -3.61 11.19 14.41
CA LEU A 162 -3.22 9.80 14.19
C LEU A 162 -4.25 8.81 14.77
N ASP A 163 -4.80 9.10 15.95
CA ASP A 163 -5.81 8.28 16.61
C ASP A 163 -7.14 8.28 15.84
N LYS A 164 -7.51 9.39 15.19
CA LYS A 164 -8.68 9.41 14.29
C LYS A 164 -8.46 8.51 13.07
N LEU A 165 -7.27 8.52 12.46
CA LEU A 165 -6.94 7.59 11.37
C LEU A 165 -6.99 6.15 11.85
N LYS A 166 -6.41 5.87 13.02
CA LYS A 166 -6.44 4.55 13.67
C LYS A 166 -7.88 4.05 13.86
N GLU A 167 -8.77 4.89 14.40
CA GLU A 167 -10.19 4.54 14.61
C GLU A 167 -10.87 4.16 13.28
N LYS A 168 -10.62 4.94 12.21
CA LYS A 168 -11.17 4.64 10.88
C LYS A 168 -10.69 3.28 10.36
N ILE A 169 -9.38 2.99 10.49
CA ILE A 169 -8.78 1.71 10.07
C ILE A 169 -9.38 0.54 10.84
N GLU A 170 -9.52 0.65 12.17
CA GLU A 170 -10.09 -0.40 13.03
C GLU A 170 -11.55 -0.69 12.65
N LYS A 171 -12.36 0.37 12.54
CA LYS A 171 -13.81 0.26 12.29
C LYS A 171 -14.14 -0.25 10.89
N HIS A 172 -13.29 0.05 9.91
CA HIS A 172 -13.53 -0.26 8.50
C HIS A 172 -12.46 -1.18 7.89
N SER A 173 -11.92 -2.09 8.70
CA SER A 173 -10.90 -3.09 8.33
C SER A 173 -11.27 -4.04 7.18
N ASN A 174 -12.56 -4.18 6.86
CA ASN A 174 -13.02 -4.93 5.69
C ASN A 174 -12.96 -4.12 4.37
N ARG A 175 -12.71 -2.82 4.45
CA ARG A 175 -12.64 -1.90 3.30
C ARG A 175 -11.26 -1.30 3.13
N ILE A 176 -10.64 -0.89 4.23
CA ILE A 176 -9.33 -0.27 4.22
C ILE A 176 -8.30 -1.37 4.04
N VAL A 177 -7.64 -1.33 2.89
CA VAL A 177 -6.64 -2.30 2.52
C VAL A 177 -5.24 -1.74 2.81
N CYS A 178 -4.87 -0.58 2.29
CA CYS A 178 -3.49 -0.10 2.44
C CYS A 178 -3.39 1.10 3.38
N ILE A 179 -2.25 1.26 4.06
CA ILE A 179 -1.92 2.55 4.70
C ILE A 179 -1.35 3.47 3.62
N GLY A 180 -1.92 4.66 3.47
CA GLY A 180 -1.59 5.63 2.44
C GLY A 180 -2.83 6.30 1.86
N GLU A 181 -2.72 7.19 0.91
CA GLU A 181 -1.51 7.60 0.21
C GLU A 181 -0.59 8.43 1.12
N MET A 182 0.66 8.02 1.29
CA MET A 182 1.66 8.75 2.10
C MET A 182 3.02 8.75 1.40
N GLY A 183 3.88 9.72 1.69
CA GLY A 183 5.19 9.83 1.04
C GLY A 183 5.60 11.28 0.86
N LEU A 184 6.27 11.59 -0.25
CA LEU A 184 6.87 12.91 -0.50
C LEU A 184 6.58 13.43 -1.92
N ASP A 185 6.16 14.69 -2.03
CA ASP A 185 5.98 15.41 -3.30
C ASP A 185 6.72 16.76 -3.26
N PHE A 186 7.93 16.79 -3.82
CA PHE A 186 8.78 17.99 -3.85
C PHE A 186 8.45 18.93 -5.01
N ASP A 187 7.52 18.57 -5.90
CA ASP A 187 6.97 19.50 -6.90
C ASP A 187 5.77 20.30 -6.34
N ARG A 188 5.34 20.02 -5.11
CA ARG A 188 4.16 20.60 -4.47
C ARG A 188 4.45 21.29 -3.14
N LEU A 189 5.65 21.87 -3.02
CA LEU A 189 6.10 22.54 -1.79
C LEU A 189 5.28 23.79 -1.41
N HIS A 190 4.55 24.37 -2.37
CA HIS A 190 3.62 25.47 -2.11
C HIS A 190 2.36 25.02 -1.34
N PHE A 191 2.01 23.73 -1.37
CA PHE A 191 0.95 23.17 -0.53
C PHE A 191 1.48 22.76 0.84
N CYS A 192 2.65 22.13 0.89
CA CYS A 192 3.25 21.67 2.14
C CYS A 192 4.78 21.60 2.02
N PRO A 193 5.55 22.26 2.91
CA PRO A 193 7.01 22.32 2.81
C PRO A 193 7.66 20.97 3.15
N LYS A 194 8.89 20.76 2.64
CA LYS A 194 9.62 19.48 2.73
C LYS A 194 9.67 18.90 4.15
N TYR A 195 10.00 19.72 5.14
CA TYR A 195 10.15 19.26 6.52
C TYR A 195 8.84 18.77 7.15
N ILE A 196 7.69 19.38 6.80
CA ILE A 196 6.37 18.91 7.25
C ILE A 196 6.01 17.59 6.55
N GLN A 197 6.24 17.50 5.24
CA GLN A 197 6.01 16.26 4.50
C GLN A 197 6.83 15.10 5.08
N ILE A 198 8.13 15.31 5.32
CA ILE A 198 9.04 14.30 5.90
C ILE A 198 8.57 13.91 7.31
N LYS A 199 8.28 14.90 8.18
CA LYS A 199 7.83 14.66 9.56
C LYS A 199 6.62 13.73 9.60
N TYR A 200 5.59 14.01 8.80
CA TYR A 200 4.34 13.26 8.84
C TYR A 200 4.32 12.03 7.93
N PHE A 201 5.21 11.93 6.93
CA PHE A 201 5.47 10.66 6.25
C PHE A 201 6.02 9.63 7.26
N ILE A 202 7.05 10.01 8.02
CA ILE A 202 7.66 9.11 9.01
C ILE A 202 6.68 8.81 10.15
N TYR A 203 5.90 9.81 10.60
CA TYR A 203 4.93 9.62 11.69
C TYR A 203 3.87 8.57 11.37
N GLN A 204 3.40 8.52 10.12
CA GLN A 204 2.40 7.56 9.67
C GLN A 204 2.91 6.12 9.66
N LEU A 205 4.24 5.88 9.72
CA LEU A 205 4.79 4.53 9.88
C LEU A 205 4.39 3.87 11.21
N LYS A 206 3.94 4.66 12.21
CA LYS A 206 3.29 4.10 13.41
C LYS A 206 2.04 3.28 13.05
N LEU A 207 1.20 3.75 12.13
CA LEU A 207 0.02 3.01 11.66
C LEU A 207 0.45 1.72 10.96
N VAL A 208 1.52 1.77 10.17
CA VAL A 208 2.09 0.60 9.49
C VAL A 208 2.57 -0.44 10.49
N GLN A 209 3.26 -0.02 11.56
CA GLN A 209 3.70 -0.92 12.62
C GLN A 209 2.52 -1.54 13.39
N MET A 210 1.46 -0.76 13.64
CA MET A 210 0.28 -1.24 14.37
C MET A 210 -0.56 -2.23 13.58
N PHE A 211 -0.88 -1.90 12.32
CA PHE A 211 -1.84 -2.68 11.52
C PHE A 211 -1.19 -3.72 10.62
N LYS A 212 0.12 -3.62 10.37
CA LYS A 212 0.86 -4.50 9.45
C LYS A 212 0.22 -4.63 8.07
N LEU A 213 -0.42 -3.56 7.62
CA LEU A 213 -1.02 -3.46 6.30
C LEU A 213 0.03 -2.99 5.27
N PRO A 214 -0.08 -3.43 4.00
CA PRO A 214 0.75 -2.91 2.92
C PRO A 214 0.65 -1.39 2.80
N ILE A 215 1.73 -0.77 2.32
CA ILE A 215 1.82 0.70 2.18
C ILE A 215 1.63 1.16 0.74
N PHE A 216 0.86 2.23 0.57
CA PHE A 216 0.62 2.90 -0.71
C PHE A 216 1.40 4.23 -0.73
N LEU A 217 2.52 4.24 -1.44
CA LEU A 217 3.57 5.25 -1.33
C LEU A 217 3.61 6.23 -2.50
N HIS A 218 3.53 7.52 -2.19
CA HIS A 218 3.71 8.61 -3.14
C HIS A 218 5.17 9.05 -3.22
N MET A 219 5.70 9.20 -4.43
CA MET A 219 7.05 9.71 -4.66
C MET A 219 7.09 10.61 -5.89
N ARG A 220 7.46 11.88 -5.71
CA ARG A 220 7.70 12.82 -6.81
C ARG A 220 8.86 13.77 -6.51
N ASN A 221 9.87 13.74 -7.38
CA ASN A 221 11.06 14.61 -7.35
C ASN A 221 11.79 14.60 -5.99
N CYS A 222 11.79 13.46 -5.31
CA CYS A 222 12.22 13.32 -3.92
C CYS A 222 12.98 12.02 -3.66
N SER A 223 13.42 11.32 -4.72
CA SER A 223 13.92 9.94 -4.64
C SER A 223 15.03 9.74 -3.62
N ASP A 224 16.03 10.62 -3.56
CA ASP A 224 17.13 10.47 -2.59
C ASP A 224 16.63 10.50 -1.14
N THR A 225 15.91 11.55 -0.73
CA THR A 225 15.34 11.65 0.62
C THR A 225 14.32 10.53 0.90
N PHE A 226 13.54 10.14 -0.10
CA PHE A 226 12.56 9.07 0.02
C PHE A 226 13.24 7.72 0.33
N PHE A 227 14.30 7.35 -0.40
CA PHE A 227 15.02 6.11 -0.16
C PHE A 227 15.88 6.13 1.11
N GLU A 228 16.42 7.28 1.51
CA GLU A 228 17.07 7.43 2.82
C GLU A 228 16.12 7.07 3.98
N ILE A 229 14.86 7.52 3.90
CA ILE A 229 13.83 7.18 4.89
C ILE A 229 13.46 5.70 4.78
N LEU A 230 13.17 5.20 3.57
CA LEU A 230 12.80 3.79 3.37
C LEU A 230 13.88 2.83 3.85
N GLU A 231 15.17 3.15 3.67
CA GLU A 231 16.27 2.30 4.08
C GLU A 231 16.35 2.17 5.61
N LYS A 232 16.15 3.28 6.33
CA LYS A 232 16.09 3.25 7.80
C LYS A 232 14.97 2.37 8.35
N TYR A 233 13.83 2.35 7.66
CA TYR A 233 12.68 1.55 8.05
C TYR A 233 12.56 0.25 7.25
N LYS A 234 13.61 -0.16 6.52
CA LYS A 234 13.59 -1.29 5.60
C LYS A 234 12.99 -2.56 6.20
N PRO A 235 13.33 -2.99 7.43
CA PRO A 235 12.72 -4.19 8.01
C PRO A 235 11.19 -4.11 8.11
N LEU A 236 10.65 -2.95 8.48
CA LEU A 236 9.19 -2.73 8.55
C LEU A 236 8.58 -2.71 7.15
N ILE A 237 9.21 -2.02 6.20
CA ILE A 237 8.75 -1.90 4.81
C ILE A 237 8.72 -3.27 4.12
N GLU A 238 9.77 -4.08 4.26
CA GLU A 238 9.84 -5.42 3.68
C GLU A 238 8.87 -6.41 4.35
N GLN A 239 8.62 -6.23 5.65
CA GLN A 239 7.66 -7.04 6.41
C GLN A 239 6.24 -6.86 5.89
N VAL A 240 5.80 -5.62 5.67
CA VAL A 240 4.42 -5.31 5.26
C VAL A 240 4.24 -5.28 3.74
N GLY A 241 5.32 -5.04 3.00
CA GLY A 241 5.28 -4.79 1.56
C GLY A 241 4.63 -3.45 1.22
N GLY A 242 4.82 -2.99 -0.02
CA GLY A 242 4.32 -1.69 -0.44
C GLY A 242 4.28 -1.53 -1.94
N VAL A 243 3.65 -0.47 -2.41
CA VAL A 243 3.73 -0.02 -3.81
C VAL A 243 4.14 1.44 -3.85
N ILE A 244 5.12 1.76 -4.68
CA ILE A 244 5.34 3.14 -5.13
C ILE A 244 4.38 3.35 -6.30
N HIS A 245 3.26 4.03 -6.04
CA HIS A 245 2.21 4.22 -7.02
C HIS A 245 2.55 5.37 -7.98
N SER A 246 1.91 5.40 -9.15
CA SER A 246 2.04 6.46 -10.15
C SER A 246 3.51 6.78 -10.48
N PHE A 247 4.33 5.74 -10.68
CA PHE A 247 5.77 5.89 -10.83
C PHE A 247 6.11 6.68 -12.10
N THR A 248 6.86 7.78 -11.96
CA THR A 248 7.22 8.69 -13.05
C THR A 248 8.71 9.05 -13.09
N ASP A 249 9.52 8.43 -12.23
CA ASP A 249 10.95 8.71 -12.12
C ASP A 249 11.75 7.96 -13.20
N LYS A 250 13.09 8.12 -13.18
CA LYS A 250 14.02 7.54 -14.15
C LYS A 250 14.25 6.05 -13.91
N GLU A 251 14.73 5.38 -14.95
CA GLU A 251 15.01 3.95 -14.92
C GLU A 251 16.07 3.54 -13.86
N GLU A 252 16.97 4.44 -13.50
CA GLU A 252 17.99 4.25 -12.46
C GLU A 252 17.36 3.96 -11.09
N ILE A 253 16.18 4.53 -10.80
CA ILE A 253 15.47 4.34 -9.54
C ILE A 253 14.89 2.93 -9.42
N ILE A 254 14.61 2.25 -10.54
CA ILE A 254 14.09 0.88 -10.54
C ILE A 254 15.03 -0.06 -9.77
N GLN A 255 16.35 0.12 -9.91
CA GLN A 255 17.32 -0.70 -9.19
C GLN A 255 17.26 -0.48 -7.67
N LYS A 256 17.05 0.76 -7.21
CA LYS A 256 16.84 1.05 -5.78
C LYS A 256 15.60 0.33 -5.26
N ILE A 257 14.51 0.31 -6.04
CA ILE A 257 13.26 -0.38 -5.67
C ILE A 257 13.47 -1.89 -5.58
N THR A 258 14.20 -2.49 -6.52
CA THR A 258 14.46 -3.94 -6.52
C THR A 258 15.28 -4.44 -5.34
N ASN A 259 15.96 -3.55 -4.61
CA ASN A 259 16.69 -3.88 -3.39
C ASN A 259 15.77 -4.08 -2.16
N TYR A 260 14.46 -3.93 -2.33
CA TYR A 260 13.48 -4.19 -1.27
C TYR A 260 12.66 -5.44 -1.60
N LYS A 261 12.45 -6.28 -0.60
CA LYS A 261 11.45 -7.36 -0.71
C LYS A 261 10.05 -6.76 -0.70
N ASN A 262 9.18 -7.26 -1.57
CA ASN A 262 7.76 -6.92 -1.63
C ASN A 262 7.46 -5.42 -1.88
N LEU A 263 8.38 -4.67 -2.52
CA LEU A 263 8.13 -3.29 -2.95
C LEU A 263 7.82 -3.25 -4.45
N TYR A 264 6.56 -2.98 -4.77
CA TYR A 264 5.99 -2.99 -6.11
C TYR A 264 6.01 -1.60 -6.74
N ILE A 265 5.76 -1.55 -8.05
CA ILE A 265 5.75 -0.33 -8.86
C ILE A 265 4.41 -0.22 -9.61
N GLY A 266 3.64 0.81 -9.29
CA GLY A 266 2.38 1.12 -9.94
C GLY A 266 2.57 1.98 -11.19
N ILE A 267 1.94 1.58 -12.29
CA ILE A 267 2.02 2.24 -13.60
C ILE A 267 0.64 2.67 -14.06
N ASN A 268 0.53 3.93 -14.49
CA ASN A 268 -0.65 4.53 -15.11
C ASN A 268 -0.26 5.37 -16.35
N GLY A 269 -1.19 6.16 -16.88
CA GLY A 269 -0.88 6.97 -18.07
C GLY A 269 0.09 8.14 -17.81
N CYS A 270 0.33 8.55 -16.56
CA CYS A 270 1.40 9.48 -16.21
C CYS A 270 2.79 8.82 -16.33
N SER A 271 2.90 7.54 -15.97
CA SER A 271 4.09 6.69 -16.15
C SER A 271 4.42 6.36 -17.61
N LEU A 272 3.62 6.87 -18.56
CA LEU A 272 3.69 6.55 -19.98
C LEU A 272 3.71 7.82 -20.85
N LYS A 273 4.03 8.98 -20.26
CA LYS A 273 4.01 10.29 -20.92
C LYS A 273 5.17 10.52 -21.87
N THR A 274 6.40 10.26 -21.43
CA THR A 274 7.62 10.54 -22.20
C THR A 274 8.34 9.26 -22.61
N VAL A 275 9.35 9.39 -23.48
CA VAL A 275 10.21 8.26 -23.89
C VAL A 275 11.02 7.76 -22.70
N GLU A 276 11.48 8.66 -21.83
CA GLU A 276 12.19 8.33 -20.59
C GLU A 276 11.29 7.50 -19.67
N ASN A 277 10.01 7.86 -19.52
CA ASN A 277 9.08 7.05 -18.73
C ASN A 277 8.89 5.66 -19.34
N ILE A 278 8.73 5.55 -20.66
CA ILE A 278 8.63 4.26 -21.35
C ILE A 278 9.88 3.40 -21.10
N ASN A 279 11.08 3.99 -21.14
CA ASN A 279 12.33 3.28 -20.86
C ASN A 279 12.37 2.76 -19.41
N ALA A 280 11.93 3.57 -18.45
CA ALA A 280 11.78 3.11 -17.07
C ALA A 280 10.79 1.94 -16.94
N VAL A 281 9.63 2.01 -17.59
CA VAL A 281 8.65 0.90 -17.61
C VAL A 281 9.22 -0.38 -18.22
N LYS A 282 10.09 -0.28 -19.24
CA LYS A 282 10.79 -1.45 -19.79
C LYS A 282 11.70 -2.14 -18.77
N LYS A 283 12.29 -1.41 -17.82
CA LYS A 283 13.18 -1.96 -16.80
C LYS A 283 12.47 -2.60 -15.60
N ILE A 284 11.20 -2.29 -15.36
CA ILE A 284 10.43 -2.84 -14.23
C ILE A 284 10.35 -4.38 -14.31
N PRO A 285 10.80 -5.14 -13.29
CA PRO A 285 10.62 -6.58 -13.28
C PRO A 285 9.14 -6.98 -13.32
N MET A 286 8.81 -8.03 -14.07
CA MET A 286 7.41 -8.48 -14.22
C MET A 286 6.73 -8.86 -12.89
N ASP A 287 7.51 -9.30 -11.89
CA ASP A 287 6.99 -9.68 -10.57
C ASP A 287 6.67 -8.48 -9.66
N LEU A 288 7.16 -7.28 -10.00
CA LEU A 288 6.95 -6.06 -9.22
C LEU A 288 5.96 -5.09 -9.88
N LEU A 289 5.52 -5.37 -11.10
CA LEU A 289 4.63 -4.50 -11.86
C LEU A 289 3.18 -4.60 -11.37
N LEU A 290 2.58 -3.44 -11.09
CA LEU A 290 1.15 -3.24 -10.84
C LEU A 290 0.59 -2.18 -11.81
N LEU A 291 -0.72 -2.18 -12.01
CA LEU A 291 -1.41 -1.24 -12.91
C LEU A 291 -2.46 -0.43 -12.14
N GLU A 292 -2.60 0.83 -12.54
CA GLU A 292 -3.60 1.75 -12.00
C GLU A 292 -4.04 2.76 -13.06
N THR A 293 -5.12 3.50 -12.79
CA THR A 293 -5.54 4.59 -13.67
C THR A 293 -5.21 5.97 -13.13
N ASP A 294 -5.18 6.12 -11.81
CA ASP A 294 -5.17 7.41 -11.12
C ASP A 294 -6.34 8.31 -11.57
N ALA A 295 -7.46 7.70 -11.99
CA ALA A 295 -8.63 8.43 -12.47
C ALA A 295 -9.15 9.39 -11.39
N PRO A 296 -9.61 10.61 -11.74
CA PRO A 296 -9.88 11.11 -13.09
C PRO A 296 -8.65 11.65 -13.84
N TRP A 297 -7.46 11.53 -13.25
CA TRP A 297 -6.20 12.01 -13.82
C TRP A 297 -5.53 10.99 -14.73
N CYS A 298 -4.35 11.34 -15.24
CA CYS A 298 -3.46 10.44 -15.97
C CYS A 298 -4.04 9.70 -17.18
N GLY A 299 -5.14 10.17 -17.78
CA GLY A 299 -5.61 9.65 -19.06
C GLY A 299 -4.57 9.84 -20.17
N ILE A 300 -4.44 8.87 -21.08
CA ILE A 300 -3.54 8.95 -22.23
C ILE A 300 -3.98 10.10 -23.15
N LYS A 301 -3.00 10.92 -23.60
CA LYS A 301 -3.23 12.03 -24.52
C LYS A 301 -2.46 11.82 -25.82
N LYS A 302 -2.93 12.46 -26.89
CA LYS A 302 -2.27 12.41 -28.22
C LYS A 302 -0.80 12.85 -28.21
N THR A 303 -0.42 13.70 -27.25
CA THR A 303 0.94 14.21 -27.08
C THR A 303 1.84 13.25 -26.28
N HIS A 304 1.29 12.22 -25.64
CA HIS A 304 2.08 11.26 -24.89
C HIS A 304 2.82 10.33 -25.83
N ALA A 305 4.04 9.95 -25.46
CA ALA A 305 4.82 8.95 -26.16
C ALA A 305 4.01 7.65 -26.31
N SER A 306 3.23 7.23 -25.32
CA SER A 306 2.43 6.01 -25.39
C SER A 306 1.23 6.02 -26.35
N TYR A 307 0.83 7.18 -26.88
CA TYR A 307 -0.39 7.30 -27.70
C TYR A 307 -0.41 6.34 -28.90
N HIS A 308 0.73 6.16 -29.56
CA HIS A 308 0.81 5.36 -30.79
C HIS A 308 0.44 3.88 -30.57
N TYR A 309 0.58 3.36 -29.35
CA TYR A 309 0.22 1.98 -29.03
C TYR A 309 -1.30 1.74 -29.00
N ILE A 310 -2.12 2.78 -28.83
CA ILE A 310 -3.58 2.68 -28.74
C ILE A 310 -4.31 3.62 -29.71
N LYS A 311 -3.61 4.18 -30.70
CA LYS A 311 -4.14 5.23 -31.60
C LYS A 311 -5.51 4.89 -32.18
N ASP A 312 -5.64 3.73 -32.81
CA ASP A 312 -6.87 3.33 -33.50
C ASP A 312 -8.06 3.18 -32.53
N LYS A 313 -7.80 2.65 -31.33
CA LYS A 313 -8.79 2.51 -30.26
C LYS A 313 -9.20 3.88 -29.71
N TYR A 314 -8.23 4.75 -29.46
CA TYR A 314 -8.44 6.08 -28.92
C TYR A 314 -9.24 6.96 -29.89
N GLU A 315 -8.93 6.94 -31.18
CA GLU A 315 -9.58 7.78 -32.20
C GLU A 315 -11.03 7.36 -32.48
N LYS A 316 -11.40 6.11 -32.17
CA LYS A 316 -12.79 5.60 -32.28
C LYS A 316 -13.69 6.00 -31.10
N ARG A 317 -13.12 6.55 -30.01
CA ARG A 317 -13.91 6.91 -28.83
C ARG A 317 -14.81 8.11 -29.09
N ASN A 318 -16.09 7.96 -28.80
CA ASN A 318 -17.07 9.03 -28.90
C ASN A 318 -17.08 9.88 -27.62
N TYR A 319 -16.08 10.75 -27.46
CA TYR A 319 -15.96 11.60 -26.28
C TYR A 319 -16.95 12.77 -26.27
N THR A 320 -17.65 12.92 -25.16
CA THR A 320 -18.43 14.12 -24.83
C THR A 320 -17.50 15.26 -24.41
N ASN A 321 -17.66 16.42 -25.04
CA ASN A 321 -16.84 17.59 -24.73
C ASN A 321 -17.52 18.48 -23.69
N LEU A 322 -16.96 18.53 -22.48
CA LEU A 322 -17.44 19.32 -21.34
C LEU A 322 -17.61 20.83 -21.65
N LYS A 323 -16.83 21.36 -22.60
CA LYS A 323 -16.93 22.77 -23.02
C LYS A 323 -18.21 23.06 -23.81
N LYS A 324 -18.78 22.06 -24.50
CA LYS A 324 -20.01 22.19 -25.29
C LYS A 324 -21.29 22.08 -24.44
N ILE A 325 -21.17 21.63 -23.19
CA ILE A 325 -22.30 21.45 -22.28
C ILE A 325 -22.72 22.80 -21.68
N LYS A 326 -23.93 23.24 -22.03
CA LYS A 326 -24.56 24.48 -21.55
C LYS A 326 -25.42 24.28 -20.31
N ASN A 327 -26.23 23.22 -20.29
CA ASN A 327 -27.12 22.83 -19.19
C ASN A 327 -26.60 21.58 -18.48
N ILE A 328 -27.11 21.26 -17.30
CA ILE A 328 -26.74 20.03 -16.59
C ILE A 328 -27.14 18.82 -17.44
N LEU A 329 -26.14 18.07 -17.90
CA LEU A 329 -26.33 16.86 -18.71
C LEU A 329 -26.74 15.68 -17.81
N GLN A 330 -27.76 14.93 -18.25
CA GLN A 330 -28.12 13.62 -17.70
C GLN A 330 -27.20 12.55 -18.32
N CYS A 331 -26.70 11.63 -17.52
CA CYS A 331 -25.68 10.67 -17.94
C CYS A 331 -26.25 9.26 -18.11
N ASP A 332 -25.56 8.45 -18.91
CA ASP A 332 -25.80 7.01 -19.07
C ASP A 332 -24.46 6.27 -19.28
N ASP A 333 -24.51 4.95 -19.43
CA ASP A 333 -23.33 4.10 -19.60
C ASP A 333 -22.52 4.40 -20.87
N THR A 334 -23.10 5.06 -21.88
CA THR A 334 -22.44 5.39 -23.15
C THR A 334 -21.67 6.71 -23.11
N ILE A 335 -21.98 7.59 -22.15
CA ILE A 335 -21.37 8.91 -22.04
C ILE A 335 -20.01 8.81 -21.33
N ILE A 336 -18.96 9.15 -22.08
CA ILE A 336 -17.59 9.33 -21.56
C ILE A 336 -17.12 10.75 -21.85
N PHE A 337 -16.36 11.35 -20.95
CA PHE A 337 -15.93 12.75 -21.11
C PHE A 337 -14.50 12.86 -21.61
N LYS A 338 -14.28 13.80 -22.52
CA LYS A 338 -12.93 14.18 -22.93
C LYS A 338 -12.19 14.77 -21.72
N ASP A 339 -10.94 14.35 -21.53
CA ASP A 339 -10.04 14.82 -20.48
C ASP A 339 -10.42 14.42 -19.03
N ARG A 340 -11.45 13.57 -18.82
CA ARG A 340 -11.68 12.85 -17.56
C ARG A 340 -11.33 11.38 -17.74
N ASN A 341 -10.31 10.90 -17.05
CA ASN A 341 -9.97 9.48 -17.05
C ASN A 341 -10.96 8.67 -16.20
N GLU A 342 -11.03 7.36 -16.41
CA GLU A 342 -11.92 6.45 -15.68
C GLU A 342 -11.24 5.10 -15.44
N PRO A 343 -11.65 4.33 -14.41
CA PRO A 343 -11.05 3.03 -14.10
C PRO A 343 -11.05 2.04 -15.27
N TYR A 344 -12.04 2.09 -16.16
CA TYR A 344 -12.09 1.19 -17.33
C TYR A 344 -10.91 1.41 -18.30
N ASN A 345 -10.25 2.57 -18.25
CA ASN A 345 -9.07 2.84 -19.06
C ASN A 345 -7.82 2.10 -18.58
N ILE A 346 -7.88 1.33 -17.49
CA ILE A 346 -6.80 0.40 -17.10
C ILE A 346 -6.45 -0.59 -18.21
N VAL A 347 -7.44 -0.92 -19.05
CA VAL A 347 -7.23 -1.75 -20.25
C VAL A 347 -6.22 -1.11 -21.21
N ASP A 348 -6.27 0.22 -21.38
CA ASP A 348 -5.29 0.93 -22.21
C ASP A 348 -3.91 0.85 -21.58
N ILE A 349 -3.81 1.04 -20.26
CA ILE A 349 -2.53 0.95 -19.55
C ILE A 349 -1.93 -0.46 -19.69
N ALA A 350 -2.76 -1.50 -19.56
CA ALA A 350 -2.34 -2.88 -19.75
C ALA A 350 -1.84 -3.15 -21.18
N GLU A 351 -2.61 -2.76 -22.21
CA GLU A 351 -2.24 -2.93 -23.62
C GLU A 351 -0.92 -2.22 -23.97
N ILE A 352 -0.78 -0.97 -23.52
CA ILE A 352 0.44 -0.18 -23.73
C ILE A 352 1.63 -0.83 -23.03
N THR A 353 1.47 -1.17 -21.76
CA THR A 353 2.55 -1.74 -20.95
C THR A 353 3.00 -3.08 -21.52
N TYR A 354 2.08 -3.93 -21.95
CA TYR A 354 2.38 -5.18 -22.63
C TYR A 354 3.22 -4.96 -23.89
N LYS A 355 2.81 -4.04 -24.77
CA LYS A 355 3.56 -3.71 -26.00
C LYS A 355 4.95 -3.12 -25.71
N ILE A 356 5.11 -2.40 -24.61
CA ILE A 356 6.40 -1.85 -24.17
C ILE A 356 7.34 -2.95 -23.65
N LYS A 357 6.81 -3.91 -22.87
CA LYS A 357 7.62 -4.91 -22.17
C LYS A 357 8.11 -6.07 -23.06
N GLY A 358 7.49 -6.30 -24.22
CA GLY A 358 7.95 -7.28 -25.22
C GLY A 358 7.42 -8.70 -25.01
N GLU A 359 7.33 -9.45 -26.10
CA GLU A 359 6.44 -10.60 -26.36
C GLU A 359 6.92 -11.97 -25.84
N ASN A 360 7.50 -12.04 -24.64
CA ASN A 360 7.88 -13.37 -24.09
C ASN A 360 6.68 -14.16 -23.53
N MET A 361 5.48 -13.58 -23.53
CA MET A 361 4.25 -14.21 -23.08
C MET A 361 3.04 -13.61 -23.80
N SER A 362 1.90 -14.30 -23.77
CA SER A 362 0.64 -13.77 -24.27
C SER A 362 0.12 -12.59 -23.43
N PHE A 363 -0.72 -11.73 -24.02
CA PHE A 363 -1.39 -10.65 -23.28
C PHE A 363 -2.24 -11.18 -22.10
N ASN A 364 -2.78 -12.39 -22.23
CA ASN A 364 -3.53 -13.08 -21.18
C ASN A 364 -2.66 -13.40 -19.99
N SER A 365 -1.52 -14.05 -20.25
CA SER A 365 -0.52 -14.35 -19.24
C SER A 365 0.02 -13.08 -18.58
N PHE A 366 0.22 -12.00 -19.35
CA PHE A 366 0.62 -10.70 -18.82
C PHE A 366 -0.40 -10.15 -17.82
N CYS A 367 -1.68 -10.06 -18.22
CA CYS A 367 -2.74 -9.54 -17.36
C CYS A 367 -2.94 -10.41 -16.11
N GLN A 368 -2.90 -11.73 -16.26
CA GLN A 368 -2.96 -12.66 -15.14
C GLN A 368 -1.77 -12.48 -14.18
N LYS A 369 -0.56 -12.29 -14.71
CA LYS A 369 0.65 -12.09 -13.90
C LYS A 369 0.55 -10.80 -13.07
N VAL A 370 0.24 -9.68 -13.70
CA VAL A 370 0.04 -8.39 -13.01
C VAL A 370 -1.05 -8.52 -11.95
N ARG A 371 -2.21 -9.12 -12.29
CA ARG A 371 -3.29 -9.35 -11.34
C ARG A 371 -2.86 -10.22 -10.16
N CYS A 372 -2.05 -11.25 -10.41
CA CYS A 372 -1.47 -12.09 -9.36
C CYS A 372 -0.51 -11.29 -8.47
N ASN A 373 0.31 -10.40 -9.03
CA ASN A 373 1.15 -9.50 -8.23
C ASN A 373 0.29 -8.63 -7.32
N THR A 374 -0.79 -8.00 -7.84
CA THR A 374 -1.72 -7.21 -7.03
C THR A 374 -2.38 -8.04 -5.94
N LYS A 375 -2.75 -9.29 -6.24
CA LYS A 375 -3.29 -10.22 -5.24
C LYS A 375 -2.26 -10.70 -4.22
N SER A 376 -0.99 -10.78 -4.57
CA SER A 376 0.11 -11.12 -3.66
C SER A 376 0.43 -9.94 -2.73
N TYR A 377 0.49 -8.73 -3.29
CA TYR A 377 0.48 -7.46 -2.57
C TYR A 377 -0.70 -7.41 -1.58
N ASN A 378 -1.88 -7.81 -2.04
CA ASN A 378 -3.09 -7.93 -1.24
C ASN A 378 -3.20 -9.24 -0.43
N LYS A 379 -2.28 -10.21 -0.52
CA LYS A 379 -2.41 -11.48 0.23
C LYS A 379 -2.00 -11.30 1.69
N LEU A 380 -1.35 -10.18 2.02
CA LEU A 380 -1.29 -9.73 3.41
C LEU A 380 -2.68 -9.48 4.03
N PHE A 381 -3.74 -9.25 3.23
CA PHE A 381 -5.12 -9.15 3.75
C PHE A 381 -5.68 -10.45 4.29
N LYS A 382 -5.25 -11.61 3.77
CA LYS A 382 -5.90 -12.87 4.15
C LYS A 382 -5.55 -13.32 5.56
N CYS A 383 -4.36 -13.03 6.07
CA CYS A 383 -4.05 -13.38 7.45
C CYS A 383 -4.85 -12.51 8.43
N ILE A 384 -5.02 -11.21 8.15
CA ILE A 384 -5.71 -10.30 9.09
C ILE A 384 -7.23 -10.37 8.95
N ILE A 385 -7.79 -10.41 7.72
CA ILE A 385 -9.24 -10.58 7.53
C ILE A 385 -9.70 -11.98 7.97
N TYR A 386 -8.92 -13.05 7.79
CA TYR A 386 -9.26 -14.35 8.36
C TYR A 386 -9.27 -14.33 9.90
N ILE A 387 -8.37 -13.57 10.54
CA ILE A 387 -8.38 -13.35 12.00
C ILE A 387 -9.56 -12.45 12.42
N MET A 388 -9.96 -11.48 11.59
CA MET A 388 -11.01 -10.50 11.90
C MET A 388 -12.44 -10.97 11.55
N GLU A 389 -12.62 -11.82 10.54
CA GLU A 389 -13.89 -12.43 10.16
C GLU A 389 -14.22 -13.62 11.07
N ASN A 390 -13.21 -14.37 11.54
CA ASN A 390 -13.42 -15.39 12.57
C ASN A 390 -13.63 -14.81 13.98
N THR A 391 -13.36 -13.51 14.19
CA THR A 391 -13.72 -12.81 15.44
C THR A 391 -15.10 -12.13 15.39
N LYS A 392 -15.77 -12.12 14.22
CA LYS A 392 -17.14 -11.60 14.06
C LYS A 392 -18.24 -12.67 14.10
N LYS A 393 -17.91 -13.95 14.21
CA LYS A 393 -18.87 -14.99 14.64
C LYS A 393 -18.86 -15.08 16.16
N ASN A 394 -19.83 -14.41 16.80
CA ASN A 394 -20.26 -14.52 18.20
C ASN A 394 -19.45 -15.47 19.12
N ASP A 395 -18.28 -15.05 19.56
CA ASP A 395 -17.65 -15.49 20.82
C ASP A 395 -16.68 -14.39 21.28
N SER A 396 -17.26 -13.30 21.79
CA SER A 396 -16.60 -12.06 22.18
C SER A 396 -15.74 -12.21 23.44
N LYS A 397 -14.50 -11.67 23.43
CA LYS A 397 -13.56 -11.47 24.57
C LYS A 397 -13.16 -12.70 25.40
N ASP A 398 -14.09 -13.58 25.73
CA ASP A 398 -13.89 -14.79 26.52
C ASP A 398 -13.13 -15.87 25.73
N SER A 399 -13.27 -15.91 24.40
CA SER A 399 -12.53 -16.83 23.52
C SER A 399 -11.03 -16.51 23.46
N VAL A 400 -10.69 -15.22 23.28
CA VAL A 400 -9.29 -14.74 23.28
C VAL A 400 -8.66 -14.93 24.65
N LYS A 401 -9.39 -14.60 25.72
CA LYS A 401 -8.93 -14.84 27.10
C LYS A 401 -8.71 -16.33 27.36
N ALA A 402 -9.65 -17.19 26.99
CA ALA A 402 -9.55 -18.64 27.15
C ALA A 402 -8.38 -19.23 26.35
N HIS A 403 -8.08 -18.68 25.18
CA HIS A 403 -6.92 -19.08 24.38
C HIS A 403 -5.60 -18.67 25.03
N PHE A 404 -5.50 -17.44 25.57
CA PHE A 404 -4.32 -17.02 26.34
C PHE A 404 -4.14 -17.86 27.62
N GLU A 405 -5.22 -18.18 28.32
CA GLU A 405 -5.20 -19.09 29.47
C GLU A 405 -4.76 -20.51 29.08
N ALA A 406 -5.23 -21.02 27.93
CA ALA A 406 -4.79 -22.33 27.42
C ALA A 406 -3.30 -22.33 27.06
N ILE A 407 -2.79 -21.23 26.49
CA ILE A 407 -1.36 -21.06 26.20
C ILE A 407 -0.53 -21.08 27.48
N GLU A 408 -0.98 -20.41 28.55
CA GLU A 408 -0.29 -20.45 29.84
C GLU A 408 -0.38 -21.83 30.50
N GLU A 409 -1.52 -22.52 30.42
CA GLU A 409 -1.66 -23.88 30.98
C GLU A 409 -0.80 -24.92 30.23
N CYS A 410 -0.63 -24.74 28.92
CA CYS A 410 0.20 -25.61 28.07
C CYS A 410 1.63 -25.09 27.87
N LYS A 411 2.06 -24.11 28.68
CA LYS A 411 3.36 -23.44 28.57
C LYS A 411 4.55 -24.40 28.60
N ASP A 412 4.52 -25.41 29.46
CA ASP A 412 5.59 -26.41 29.54
C ASP A 412 5.82 -27.17 28.23
N LYS A 413 4.73 -27.47 27.50
CA LYS A 413 4.81 -28.14 26.19
C LYS A 413 5.25 -27.17 25.10
N LYS A 414 4.78 -25.91 25.17
CA LYS A 414 5.24 -24.83 24.30
C LYS A 414 6.74 -24.61 24.42
N GLU A 415 7.26 -24.55 25.63
CA GLU A 415 8.69 -24.34 25.90
C GLU A 415 9.53 -25.51 25.38
N LYS A 416 9.06 -26.76 25.52
CA LYS A 416 9.70 -27.93 24.92
C LYS A 416 9.74 -27.85 23.40
N TYR A 417 8.62 -27.51 22.76
CA TYR A 417 8.57 -27.29 21.32
C TYR A 417 9.51 -26.16 20.88
N VAL A 418 9.42 -24.98 21.49
CA VAL A 418 10.27 -23.82 21.16
C VAL A 418 11.76 -24.14 21.34
N ARG A 419 12.12 -24.91 22.39
CA ARG A 419 13.50 -25.34 22.61
C ARG A 419 13.96 -26.31 21.52
N CYS A 420 13.13 -27.27 21.15
CA CYS A 420 13.43 -28.22 20.08
C CYS A 420 13.56 -27.48 18.72
N PHE A 421 12.58 -26.65 18.37
CA PHE A 421 12.56 -25.85 17.15
C PHE A 421 13.79 -24.96 17.04
N ASN A 422 14.16 -24.23 18.09
CA ASN A 422 15.36 -23.38 18.05
C ASN A 422 16.65 -24.19 17.89
N ASN A 423 16.70 -25.40 18.45
CA ASN A 423 17.85 -26.29 18.30
C ASN A 423 17.94 -26.84 16.87
N TRP A 424 16.83 -27.33 16.32
CA TRP A 424 16.73 -27.80 14.94
C TRP A 424 17.00 -26.68 13.93
N TYR A 425 16.42 -25.50 14.12
CA TYR A 425 16.60 -24.35 13.23
C TYR A 425 18.09 -23.98 13.09
N ARG A 426 18.82 -23.95 14.21
CA ARG A 426 20.26 -23.63 14.21
C ARG A 426 21.12 -24.74 13.62
N ASN A 427 20.80 -26.00 13.91
CA ASN A 427 21.71 -27.10 13.63
C ASN A 427 21.42 -27.85 12.32
N ASN A 428 20.19 -27.74 11.80
CA ASN A 428 19.71 -28.49 10.64
C ASN A 428 19.20 -27.55 9.55
N PHE A 429 18.19 -26.71 9.83
CA PHE A 429 17.53 -25.88 8.82
C PHE A 429 18.50 -24.92 8.11
N LEU A 430 19.33 -24.20 8.87
CA LEU A 430 20.36 -23.32 8.29
C LEU A 430 21.44 -24.05 7.48
N LYS A 431 21.52 -25.38 7.60
CA LYS A 431 22.43 -26.24 6.84
C LYS A 431 21.73 -27.00 5.71
N GLY A 432 20.47 -26.68 5.42
CA GLY A 432 19.70 -27.26 4.33
C GLY A 432 19.05 -28.62 4.63
N ASP A 433 19.09 -29.09 5.88
CA ASP A 433 18.41 -30.32 6.31
C ASP A 433 17.00 -30.00 6.83
N LEU A 434 16.00 -30.52 6.12
CA LEU A 434 14.57 -30.30 6.37
C LEU A 434 13.88 -31.48 7.06
N THR A 435 14.62 -32.51 7.46
CA THR A 435 14.01 -33.72 8.03
C THR A 435 13.68 -33.57 9.51
N HIS A 436 12.51 -34.10 9.90
CA HIS A 436 11.96 -34.28 11.26
C HIS A 436 12.18 -33.09 12.23
N ALA A 437 11.38 -32.03 12.06
CA ALA A 437 11.60 -30.70 12.64
C ALA A 437 10.99 -30.47 14.03
N CYS A 438 10.81 -31.51 14.83
CA CYS A 438 10.10 -31.51 16.13
C CYS A 438 8.57 -31.59 16.04
N ASP A 439 8.05 -32.24 15.00
CA ASP A 439 6.62 -32.42 14.75
C ASP A 439 5.90 -33.04 15.96
N ASP A 440 6.49 -34.06 16.60
CA ASP A 440 5.92 -34.71 17.80
C ASP A 440 5.69 -33.72 18.97
N TYR A 441 6.65 -32.82 19.23
CA TYR A 441 6.52 -31.83 20.31
C TYR A 441 5.52 -30.74 19.96
N TYR A 442 5.39 -30.42 18.68
CA TYR A 442 4.38 -29.48 18.20
C TYR A 442 2.98 -30.10 18.30
N GLU A 443 2.81 -31.35 17.89
CA GLU A 443 1.57 -32.11 18.02
C GLU A 443 1.16 -32.24 19.49
N ASP A 444 2.09 -32.57 20.40
CA ASP A 444 1.83 -32.62 21.84
C ASP A 444 1.35 -31.28 22.40
N TYR A 445 1.96 -30.17 21.95
CA TYR A 445 1.53 -28.83 22.32
C TYR A 445 0.15 -28.50 21.77
N GLN A 446 -0.12 -28.80 20.50
CA GLN A 446 -1.42 -28.58 19.87
C GLN A 446 -2.52 -29.41 20.54
N ILE A 447 -2.27 -30.69 20.82
CA ILE A 447 -3.22 -31.57 21.52
C ILE A 447 -3.54 -31.02 22.91
N CYS A 448 -2.54 -30.48 23.62
CA CYS A 448 -2.76 -29.85 24.92
C CYS A 448 -3.71 -28.65 24.82
N ILE A 449 -3.43 -27.72 23.89
CA ILE A 449 -4.27 -26.54 23.66
C ILE A 449 -5.69 -26.95 23.27
N ILE A 450 -5.82 -27.93 22.37
CA ILE A 450 -7.12 -28.45 21.93
C ILE A 450 -7.89 -29.08 23.09
N ASN A 451 -7.23 -29.87 23.94
CA ASN A 451 -7.88 -30.50 25.08
C ASN A 451 -8.34 -29.47 26.12
N ASP A 452 -7.56 -28.43 26.36
CA ASP A 452 -7.96 -27.35 27.27
C ASP A 452 -9.15 -26.55 26.72
N LEU A 453 -9.12 -26.19 25.43
CA LEU A 453 -10.23 -25.49 24.79
C LEU A 453 -11.51 -26.36 24.72
N ASN A 454 -11.39 -27.67 24.49
CA ASN A 454 -12.53 -28.58 24.54
C ASN A 454 -13.14 -28.65 25.95
N LYS A 455 -12.32 -28.68 27.02
CA LYS A 455 -12.82 -28.63 28.41
C LYS A 455 -13.59 -27.35 28.70
N LYS A 456 -13.21 -26.24 28.06
CA LYS A 456 -13.86 -24.92 28.19
C LYS A 456 -15.07 -24.76 27.26
N GLY A 457 -15.48 -25.79 26.53
CA GLY A 457 -16.61 -25.75 25.59
C GLY A 457 -16.32 -24.99 24.29
N LEU A 458 -15.05 -24.69 24.00
CA LEU A 458 -14.58 -23.88 22.87
C LEU A 458 -13.88 -24.71 21.79
N GLY A 459 -14.24 -25.99 21.67
CA GLY A 459 -13.60 -26.94 20.74
C GLY A 459 -13.74 -26.60 19.26
N HIS A 460 -14.68 -25.71 18.90
CA HIS A 460 -14.87 -25.19 17.55
C HIS A 460 -13.81 -24.18 17.12
N LEU A 461 -13.02 -23.62 18.06
CA LEU A 461 -11.89 -22.72 17.76
C LEU A 461 -10.65 -23.47 17.21
N ARG A 462 -10.77 -24.77 16.94
CA ARG A 462 -9.70 -25.65 16.42
C ARG A 462 -9.00 -25.12 15.17
N ASP A 463 -9.70 -24.37 14.32
CA ASP A 463 -9.18 -23.94 13.02
C ASP A 463 -8.36 -22.64 13.06
N LEU A 464 -8.26 -21.97 14.23
CA LEU A 464 -7.42 -20.76 14.38
C LEU A 464 -5.91 -21.04 14.45
N ASN A 465 -5.51 -22.32 14.57
CA ASN A 465 -4.14 -22.75 14.83
C ASN A 465 -3.41 -23.37 13.61
N LYS A 466 -4.00 -23.31 12.42
CA LYS A 466 -3.29 -23.57 11.14
C LYS A 466 -2.85 -22.25 10.52
#